data_AF-V4P623-F1
#
_entry.id   AF-V4P623-F1
#
_cell.length_a   1.000
_cell.length_b   1.000
_cell.length_c   1.000
_cell.angle_alpha   90.00
_cell.angle_beta   90.00
_cell.angle_gamma   90.00
#
_symmetry.space_group_name_H-M   'P 1'
#
loop_
_entity.id
_entity.type
_entity.pdbx_description
1 polymer ?
#
loop_
_entity_poly.entity_id
_entity_poly.type
_entity_poly.pdbx_seq_one_letter_code
_entity_poly.pdbx_strand_id
1 'polypeptide(L)'
;MLTTGVTAIILTLAMPALAERLAALVPAVKAYPGEGTGAYKTGHYRNLFVEWLGHSEAETAQRIEDTFQQHFHGDGQEERIYFETSANADGTLAYITDWANNDARSEGMSYGMMIAVQLDKKREFDALWNWSKTYMLTTDPQNPSLGYFAWSMGTDGSARAVGAAPPRWRGILRHGALFRGAPLGQWPRHLQLSGRGRQDPERDAPSPGRHRHHVIPHPPR
;
A
#
# COMPACT_ATOMS: atom_id res chain seq x y z
N MET A 1 -10.96 -77.26 9.77
CA MET A 1 -10.86 -75.84 10.17
C MET A 1 -10.78 -75.03 8.86
N LEU A 2 -11.91 -74.60 8.32
CA LEU A 2 -12.69 -73.37 8.62
C LEU A 2 -12.33 -72.24 7.65
N THR A 3 -13.03 -72.30 6.50
CA THR A 3 -13.61 -71.21 5.71
C THR A 3 -13.11 -69.77 5.95
N THR A 4 -12.41 -69.25 4.95
CA THR A 4 -12.36 -67.81 4.61
C THR A 4 -13.74 -67.33 4.16
N GLY A 5 -14.31 -66.31 4.81
CA GLY A 5 -15.59 -65.74 4.40
C GLY A 5 -15.98 -64.46 5.15
N VAL A 6 -15.96 -63.36 4.41
CA VAL A 6 -16.87 -62.20 4.51
C VAL A 6 -16.88 -61.42 5.83
N THR A 7 -16.11 -60.32 5.92
CA THR A 7 -16.55 -59.06 6.57
C THR A 7 -15.57 -57.92 6.29
N ALA A 8 -15.69 -57.26 5.13
CA ALA A 8 -15.11 -55.93 4.91
C ALA A 8 -15.73 -55.26 3.68
N ILE A 9 -17.05 -55.23 3.59
CA ILE A 9 -17.76 -54.34 2.67
C ILE A 9 -18.86 -53.69 3.50
N ILE A 10 -18.68 -52.39 3.76
CA ILE A 10 -19.62 -51.34 4.16
C ILE A 10 -18.83 -50.38 5.07
N LEU A 11 -18.02 -49.50 4.46
CA LEU A 11 -17.88 -48.10 4.91
C LEU A 11 -17.11 -47.22 3.91
N THR A 12 -17.37 -47.36 2.60
CA THR A 12 -16.77 -46.52 1.55
C THR A 12 -17.84 -45.82 0.70
N LEU A 13 -18.87 -45.25 1.34
CA LEU A 13 -19.95 -44.54 0.62
C LEU A 13 -20.50 -43.30 1.35
N ALA A 14 -19.68 -42.58 2.13
CA ALA A 14 -20.11 -41.31 2.75
C ALA A 14 -19.09 -40.16 2.65
N MET A 15 -17.98 -40.33 1.93
CA MET A 15 -16.96 -39.27 1.79
C MET A 15 -17.23 -38.20 0.72
N PRO A 16 -17.98 -38.39 -0.39
CA PRO A 16 -18.21 -37.28 -1.32
C PRO A 16 -19.19 -36.24 -0.75
N ALA A 17 -20.14 -36.67 0.09
CA ALA A 17 -21.16 -35.79 0.68
C ALA A 17 -20.58 -34.81 1.73
N LEU A 18 -19.48 -35.17 2.40
CA LEU A 18 -18.83 -34.27 3.38
C LEU A 18 -18.06 -33.15 2.68
N ALA A 19 -17.40 -33.45 1.55
CA ALA A 19 -16.69 -32.45 0.75
C ALA A 19 -17.65 -31.43 0.11
N GLU A 20 -18.79 -31.88 -0.42
CA GLU A 20 -19.83 -30.98 -0.95
C GLU A 20 -20.47 -30.11 0.15
N ARG A 21 -20.70 -30.67 1.34
CA ARG A 21 -21.23 -29.91 2.50
C ARG A 21 -20.25 -28.88 3.03
N LEU A 22 -18.94 -29.14 2.97
CA LEU A 22 -17.91 -28.18 3.36
C LEU A 22 -17.74 -27.05 2.33
N ALA A 23 -17.87 -27.35 1.03
CA ALA A 23 -17.87 -26.32 -0.02
C ALA A 23 -19.08 -25.37 0.09
N ALA A 24 -20.24 -25.89 0.49
CA ALA A 24 -21.46 -25.09 0.70
C ALA A 24 -21.42 -24.18 1.94
N LEU A 25 -20.49 -24.41 2.87
CA LEU A 25 -20.29 -23.60 4.09
C LEU A 25 -19.37 -22.40 3.89
N VAL A 26 -18.70 -22.29 2.73
CA VAL A 26 -17.96 -21.09 2.34
C VAL A 26 -18.95 -20.16 1.66
N PRO A 27 -19.44 -19.08 2.30
CA PRO A 27 -20.25 -18.11 1.60
C PRO A 27 -19.46 -17.62 0.40
N ALA A 28 -20.03 -17.75 -0.79
CA ALA A 28 -19.46 -17.17 -1.99
C ALA A 28 -19.24 -15.68 -1.71
N VAL A 29 -17.97 -15.26 -1.64
CA VAL A 29 -17.64 -13.84 -1.56
C VAL A 29 -18.24 -13.22 -2.81
N LYS A 30 -19.32 -12.47 -2.63
CA LYS A 30 -19.94 -11.73 -3.72
C LYS A 30 -18.91 -10.72 -4.17
N ALA A 31 -18.24 -11.03 -5.27
CA ALA A 31 -17.40 -10.06 -5.94
C ALA A 31 -18.32 -8.90 -6.33
N TYR A 32 -17.92 -7.68 -5.98
CA TYR A 32 -18.49 -6.46 -6.54
C TYR A 32 -17.50 -5.98 -7.61
N PRO A 33 -17.41 -6.64 -8.79
CA PRO A 33 -16.71 -6.01 -9.88
C PRO A 33 -17.47 -4.72 -10.15
N GLY A 34 -16.82 -3.57 -9.97
CA GLY A 34 -17.39 -2.31 -10.41
C GLY A 34 -17.75 -2.39 -11.91
N GLU A 35 -18.39 -1.35 -12.43
CA GLU A 35 -18.87 -1.23 -13.83
C GLU A 35 -17.77 -1.33 -14.92
N GLY A 36 -16.58 -1.83 -14.58
CA GLY A 36 -15.46 -1.98 -15.48
C GLY A 36 -14.87 -0.64 -15.88
N THR A 37 -15.10 0.43 -15.11
CA THR A 37 -14.64 1.81 -15.31
C THR A 37 -13.88 2.36 -14.09
N GLY A 38 -13.37 1.47 -13.22
CA GLY A 38 -12.60 1.87 -12.05
C GLY A 38 -11.29 2.60 -12.39
N ALA A 39 -10.74 3.34 -11.43
CA ALA A 39 -9.58 4.22 -11.59
C ALA A 39 -8.36 3.54 -12.25
N TYR A 40 -8.13 2.25 -11.95
CA TYR A 40 -7.05 1.47 -12.59
C TYR A 40 -7.19 1.40 -14.12
N LYS A 41 -8.41 1.23 -14.64
CA LYS A 41 -8.66 1.13 -16.09
C LYS A 41 -8.71 2.50 -16.76
N THR A 42 -9.30 3.49 -16.08
CA THR A 42 -9.52 4.83 -16.66
C THR A 42 -8.31 5.75 -16.51
N GLY A 43 -7.41 5.46 -15.57
CA GLY A 43 -6.33 6.36 -15.17
C GLY A 43 -6.84 7.61 -14.41
N HIS A 44 -8.14 7.68 -14.11
CA HIS A 44 -8.74 8.81 -13.42
C HIS A 44 -8.96 8.49 -11.94
N TYR A 45 -8.09 9.04 -11.10
CA TYR A 45 -8.19 8.96 -9.64
C TYR A 45 -8.87 10.21 -9.12
N ARG A 46 -9.97 10.03 -8.38
CA ARG A 46 -10.76 11.13 -7.82
C ARG A 46 -10.00 11.85 -6.70
N ASN A 47 -10.04 13.18 -6.71
CA ASN A 47 -9.56 13.99 -5.60
C ASN A 47 -10.75 14.41 -4.72
N LEU A 48 -10.99 13.66 -3.65
CA LEU A 48 -12.13 13.89 -2.77
C LEU A 48 -12.03 15.19 -1.96
N PHE A 49 -10.80 15.72 -1.74
CA PHE A 49 -10.60 17.02 -1.10
C PHE A 49 -11.14 18.15 -1.96
N VAL A 50 -10.96 18.05 -3.29
CA VAL A 50 -11.52 19.00 -4.24
C VAL A 50 -13.03 18.81 -4.37
N GLU A 51 -13.47 17.57 -4.59
CA GLU A 51 -14.89 17.29 -4.88
C GLU A 51 -15.82 17.61 -3.70
N TRP A 52 -15.43 17.29 -2.47
CA TRP A 52 -16.35 17.33 -1.31
C TRP A 52 -16.02 18.41 -0.30
N LEU A 53 -14.75 18.84 -0.23
CA LEU A 53 -14.31 19.83 0.76
C LEU A 53 -13.99 21.19 0.12
N GLY A 54 -14.05 21.30 -1.22
CA GLY A 54 -13.86 22.56 -1.94
C GLY A 54 -12.43 23.10 -1.91
N HIS A 55 -11.45 22.26 -1.55
CA HIS A 55 -10.03 22.63 -1.63
C HIS A 55 -9.58 22.71 -3.09
N SER A 56 -8.58 23.53 -3.35
CA SER A 56 -7.88 23.50 -4.63
C SER A 56 -6.97 22.27 -4.74
N GLU A 57 -6.64 21.88 -5.97
CA GLU A 57 -5.64 20.84 -6.22
C GLU A 57 -4.27 21.22 -5.64
N ALA A 58 -3.90 22.51 -5.73
CA ALA A 58 -2.63 23.03 -5.22
C ALA A 58 -2.55 22.91 -3.69
N GLU A 59 -3.61 23.29 -2.96
CA GLU A 59 -3.67 23.12 -1.50
C GLU A 59 -3.58 21.65 -1.10
N THR A 60 -4.26 20.77 -1.85
CA THR A 60 -4.21 19.32 -1.59
C THR A 60 -2.80 18.77 -1.79
N ALA A 61 -2.14 19.14 -2.89
CA ALA A 61 -0.78 18.69 -3.19
C ALA A 61 0.23 19.21 -2.15
N GLN A 62 0.11 20.49 -1.76
CA GLN A 62 0.96 21.07 -0.73
C GLN A 62 0.77 20.36 0.61
N ARG A 63 -0.49 20.10 1.01
CA ARG A 63 -0.78 19.39 2.26
C ARG A 63 -0.19 17.98 2.29
N ILE A 64 -0.19 17.28 1.16
CA ILE A 64 0.44 15.95 1.04
C ILE A 64 1.95 16.06 1.23
N GLU A 65 2.60 17.01 0.57
CA GLU A 65 4.05 17.21 0.70
C GLU A 65 4.43 17.64 2.13
N ASP A 66 3.71 18.57 2.74
CA ASP A 66 3.94 19.01 4.13
C ASP A 66 3.82 17.84 5.10
N THR A 67 2.81 16.98 4.90
CA THR A 67 2.62 15.79 5.73
C THR A 67 3.77 14.80 5.56
N PHE A 68 4.28 14.62 4.32
CA PHE A 68 5.47 13.81 4.07
C PHE A 68 6.69 14.38 4.79
N GLN A 69 6.95 15.68 4.65
CA GLN A 69 8.07 16.35 5.32
C GLN A 69 7.98 16.20 6.84
N GLN A 70 6.80 16.43 7.43
CA GLN A 70 6.59 16.28 8.87
C GLN A 70 6.93 14.85 9.36
N HIS A 71 6.40 13.81 8.70
CA HIS A 71 6.55 12.44 9.19
C HIS A 71 7.90 11.80 8.80
N PHE A 72 8.55 12.25 7.72
CA PHE A 72 9.82 11.68 7.28
C PHE A 72 11.04 12.50 7.70
N HIS A 73 10.90 13.82 7.80
CA HIS A 73 12.01 14.76 7.96
C HIS A 73 11.77 15.80 9.09
N GLY A 74 10.62 15.76 9.76
CA GLY A 74 10.26 16.67 10.84
C GLY A 74 11.00 16.40 12.15
N ASP A 75 10.46 16.95 13.24
CA ASP A 75 11.07 16.82 14.56
C ASP A 75 11.17 15.36 15.02
N GLY A 76 12.34 15.00 15.53
CA GLY A 76 12.67 13.62 15.89
C GLY A 76 12.00 13.10 17.16
N GLN A 77 11.26 13.91 17.92
CA GLN A 77 10.57 13.54 19.14
C GLN A 77 9.04 13.67 19.02
N GLU A 78 8.56 14.61 18.21
CA GLU A 78 7.13 14.94 18.13
C GLU A 78 6.46 14.51 16.82
N GLU A 79 7.20 14.34 15.74
CA GLU A 79 6.63 14.24 14.39
C GLU A 79 7.13 13.05 13.57
N ARG A 80 8.44 12.84 13.59
CA ARG A 80 9.13 11.95 12.65
C ARG A 80 8.97 10.49 13.03
N ILE A 81 8.67 9.66 12.04
CA ILE A 81 8.62 8.20 12.16
C ILE A 81 9.71 7.50 11.33
N TYR A 82 10.34 8.19 10.38
CA TYR A 82 11.45 7.69 9.56
C TYR A 82 12.82 8.05 10.18
N PHE A 83 13.70 7.06 10.31
CA PHE A 83 15.03 7.26 10.89
C PHE A 83 16.09 6.57 10.04
N GLU A 84 17.08 7.33 9.57
CA GLU A 84 18.30 6.79 8.97
C GLU A 84 19.23 6.30 10.08
N THR A 85 19.84 5.13 9.91
CA THR A 85 20.74 4.52 10.92
C THR A 85 22.20 4.60 10.49
N SER A 86 22.53 3.88 9.42
CA SER A 86 23.88 3.73 8.89
C SER A 86 23.79 3.49 7.38
N ALA A 87 24.88 3.04 6.76
CA ALA A 87 24.90 2.64 5.36
C ALA A 87 25.67 1.32 5.22
N ASN A 88 25.29 0.54 4.21
CA ASN A 88 26.01 -0.66 3.78
C ASN A 88 26.36 -0.54 2.28
N ALA A 89 26.81 -1.62 1.66
CA ALA A 89 27.15 -1.63 0.22
C ALA A 89 25.98 -1.30 -0.71
N ASP A 90 24.74 -1.44 -0.24
CA ASP A 90 23.49 -1.16 -0.96
C ASP A 90 22.99 0.29 -0.76
N GLY A 91 23.66 1.09 0.09
CA GLY A 91 23.35 2.50 0.37
C GLY A 91 22.90 2.75 1.81
N THR A 92 22.23 3.88 2.03
CA THR A 92 21.64 4.25 3.32
C THR A 92 20.66 3.19 3.81
N LEU A 93 20.59 3.01 5.12
CA LEU A 93 19.65 2.15 5.83
C LEU A 93 18.72 3.06 6.64
N ALA A 94 17.41 2.83 6.52
CA ALA A 94 16.42 3.57 7.31
C ALA A 94 15.25 2.68 7.73
N TYR A 95 14.61 3.02 8.83
CA TYR A 95 13.42 2.30 9.32
C TYR A 95 12.27 3.26 9.67
N ILE A 96 11.06 2.71 9.72
CA ILE A 96 9.89 3.34 10.31
C ILE A 96 9.69 2.79 11.72
N THR A 97 9.66 3.68 12.71
CA THR A 97 9.46 3.31 14.12
C THR A 97 7.97 3.27 14.48
N ASP A 98 7.59 2.27 15.29
CA ASP A 98 6.41 2.35 16.13
C ASP A 98 6.82 2.96 17.47
N TRP A 99 6.50 4.25 17.66
CA TRP A 99 6.85 5.00 18.86
C TRP A 99 6.30 4.40 20.16
N ALA A 100 5.12 3.78 20.11
CA ALA A 100 4.50 3.21 21.32
C ALA A 100 5.25 1.97 21.82
N ASN A 101 5.92 1.24 20.91
CA ASN A 101 6.59 -0.03 21.21
C ASN A 101 8.12 0.03 21.10
N ASN A 102 8.64 1.15 20.60
CA ASN A 102 10.04 1.39 20.30
C ASN A 102 10.64 0.24 19.47
N ASP A 103 9.93 -0.15 18.39
CA ASP A 103 10.33 -1.21 17.47
C ASP A 103 10.07 -0.83 16.01
N ALA A 104 10.78 -1.49 15.09
CA ALA A 104 10.55 -1.40 13.66
C ALA A 104 9.68 -2.58 13.23
N ARG A 105 8.52 -2.30 12.65
CA ARG A 105 7.53 -3.33 12.27
C ARG A 105 7.43 -3.49 10.77
N SER A 106 7.26 -4.73 10.31
CA SER A 106 7.14 -5.02 8.87
C SER A 106 5.96 -4.27 8.24
N GLU A 107 4.89 -4.01 9.01
CA GLU A 107 3.73 -3.23 8.61
C GLU A 107 4.11 -1.75 8.35
N GLY A 108 4.72 -1.08 9.34
CA GLY A 108 5.17 0.31 9.21
C GLY A 108 6.19 0.50 8.09
N MET A 109 7.15 -0.43 7.96
CA MET A 109 8.10 -0.44 6.84
C MET A 109 7.37 -0.46 5.49
N SER A 110 6.41 -1.38 5.34
CA SER A 110 5.63 -1.53 4.10
C SER A 110 4.81 -0.28 3.77
N TYR A 111 4.25 0.41 4.78
CA TYR A 111 3.55 1.67 4.58
C TYR A 111 4.49 2.79 4.17
N GLY A 112 5.64 2.94 4.83
CA GLY A 112 6.65 3.93 4.45
C GLY A 112 7.10 3.75 3.00
N MET A 113 7.34 2.51 2.57
CA MET A 113 7.66 2.18 1.18
C MET A 113 6.51 2.52 0.21
N MET A 114 5.26 2.23 0.56
CA MET A 114 4.12 2.60 -0.28
C MET A 114 3.98 4.11 -0.43
N ILE A 115 4.09 4.86 0.67
CA ILE A 115 4.06 6.33 0.66
C ILE A 115 5.17 6.87 -0.24
N ALA A 116 6.40 6.37 -0.05
CA ALA A 116 7.54 6.79 -0.85
C ALA A 116 7.35 6.51 -2.35
N VAL A 117 6.76 5.36 -2.70
CA VAL A 117 6.45 5.03 -4.10
C VAL A 117 5.40 5.98 -4.70
N GLN A 118 4.30 6.21 -3.97
CA GLN A 118 3.20 7.06 -4.44
C GLN A 118 3.59 8.52 -4.63
N LEU A 119 4.60 8.98 -3.88
CA LEU A 119 5.10 10.36 -3.87
C LEU A 119 6.44 10.55 -4.63
N ASP A 120 6.91 9.55 -5.37
CA ASP A 120 8.16 9.59 -6.15
C ASP A 120 9.42 9.86 -5.30
N LYS A 121 9.45 9.36 -4.05
CA LYS A 121 10.53 9.55 -3.07
C LYS A 121 11.48 8.36 -3.07
N LYS A 122 12.25 8.21 -4.16
CA LYS A 122 13.09 7.01 -4.39
C LYS A 122 14.16 6.79 -3.32
N ARG A 123 14.77 7.84 -2.78
CA ARG A 123 15.81 7.72 -1.74
C ARG A 123 15.27 7.03 -0.50
N GLU A 124 14.13 7.50 0.00
CA GLU A 124 13.46 6.98 1.19
C GLU A 124 12.98 5.55 0.95
N PHE A 125 12.43 5.26 -0.25
CA PHE A 125 12.08 3.89 -0.63
C PHE A 125 13.29 2.96 -0.58
N ASP A 126 14.39 3.33 -1.22
CA ASP A 126 15.59 2.50 -1.30
C ASP A 126 16.18 2.25 0.09
N ALA A 127 16.20 3.27 0.96
CA ALA A 127 16.72 3.14 2.32
C ALA A 127 15.86 2.23 3.20
N LEU A 128 14.53 2.36 3.13
CA LEU A 128 13.58 1.49 3.84
C LEU A 128 13.69 0.04 3.35
N TRP A 129 13.74 -0.15 2.03
CA TRP A 129 13.88 -1.47 1.42
C TRP A 129 15.20 -2.13 1.81
N ASN A 130 16.30 -1.37 1.78
CA ASN A 130 17.62 -1.86 2.18
C ASN A 130 17.62 -2.34 3.64
N TRP A 131 17.03 -1.58 4.56
CA TRP A 131 16.93 -1.97 5.96
C TRP A 131 16.06 -3.21 6.15
N SER A 132 14.88 -3.26 5.50
CA SER A 132 14.00 -4.44 5.53
C SER A 132 14.72 -5.69 5.03
N LYS A 133 15.47 -5.60 3.93
CA LYS A 133 16.24 -6.72 3.39
C LYS A 133 17.41 -7.13 4.28
N THR A 134 18.09 -6.16 4.90
CA THR A 134 19.30 -6.41 5.70
C THR A 134 18.95 -7.06 7.03
N TYR A 135 17.91 -6.56 7.71
CA TYR A 135 17.64 -6.94 9.09
C TYR A 135 16.39 -7.81 9.25
N MET A 136 15.35 -7.60 8.43
CA MET A 136 14.07 -8.30 8.64
C MET A 136 13.94 -9.58 7.80
N LEU A 137 14.62 -9.68 6.67
CA LEU A 137 14.49 -10.84 5.78
C LEU A 137 15.06 -12.11 6.45
N THR A 138 14.18 -13.07 6.69
CA THR A 138 14.57 -14.38 7.23
C THR A 138 15.26 -15.20 6.16
N THR A 139 16.55 -15.46 6.34
CA THR A 139 17.39 -16.25 5.43
C THR A 139 17.78 -17.63 5.97
N ASP A 140 17.49 -17.93 7.24
CA ASP A 140 17.78 -19.22 7.86
C ASP A 140 16.89 -20.33 7.24
N PRO A 141 17.48 -21.36 6.59
CA PRO A 141 16.72 -22.46 6.00
C PRO A 141 15.91 -23.29 7.00
N GLN A 142 16.26 -23.26 8.28
CA GLN A 142 15.54 -23.99 9.34
C GLN A 142 14.34 -23.21 9.89
N ASN A 143 14.22 -21.92 9.57
CA ASN A 143 13.12 -21.10 10.04
C ASN A 143 11.89 -21.31 9.13
N PRO A 144 10.71 -21.66 9.67
CA PRO A 144 9.47 -21.80 8.89
C PRO A 144 9.07 -20.53 8.13
N SER A 145 9.61 -19.38 8.52
CA SER A 145 9.43 -18.08 7.88
C SER A 145 10.53 -17.75 6.85
N LEU A 146 11.33 -18.71 6.38
CA LEU A 146 12.31 -18.51 5.31
C LEU A 146 11.72 -17.74 4.12
N GLY A 147 12.40 -16.68 3.70
CA GLY A 147 11.96 -15.81 2.60
C GLY A 147 10.84 -14.83 2.96
N TYR A 148 10.44 -14.77 4.23
CA TYR A 148 9.55 -13.73 4.77
C TYR A 148 10.32 -12.73 5.61
N PHE A 149 9.64 -11.66 6.00
CA PHE A 149 10.19 -10.59 6.83
C PHE A 149 9.69 -10.76 8.26
N ALA A 150 10.61 -10.77 9.22
CA ALA A 150 10.32 -10.73 10.65
C ALA A 150 9.41 -9.55 10.98
N TRP A 151 8.35 -9.78 11.78
CA TRP A 151 7.32 -8.75 11.96
C TRP A 151 7.73 -7.61 12.89
N SER A 152 8.69 -7.84 13.79
CA SER A 152 9.18 -6.87 14.77
C SER A 152 10.69 -7.02 14.97
N MET A 153 11.38 -5.88 14.94
CA MET A 153 12.82 -5.73 15.14
C MET A 153 13.09 -4.56 16.10
N GLY A 154 14.20 -4.62 16.84
CA GLY A 154 14.75 -3.44 17.50
C GLY A 154 15.15 -2.37 16.47
N THR A 155 15.19 -1.12 16.90
CA THR A 155 15.64 0.02 16.07
C THR A 155 17.12 -0.09 15.68
N ASP A 156 17.88 -0.90 16.41
CA ASP A 156 19.26 -1.30 16.12
C ASP A 156 19.38 -2.46 15.11
N GLY A 157 18.25 -3.02 14.66
CA GLY A 157 18.22 -4.17 13.74
C GLY A 157 18.27 -5.54 14.42
N SER A 158 18.23 -5.60 15.76
CA SER A 158 18.14 -6.88 16.48
C SER A 158 16.76 -7.53 16.34
N ALA A 159 16.70 -8.86 16.19
CA ALA A 159 15.41 -9.54 16.03
C ALA A 159 14.63 -9.58 17.35
N ARG A 160 13.40 -9.05 17.36
CA ARG A 160 12.44 -9.22 18.47
C ARG A 160 11.48 -10.39 18.23
N ALA A 161 11.30 -10.77 16.97
CA ALA A 161 10.54 -11.95 16.58
C ALA A 161 11.21 -12.67 15.40
N VAL A 162 11.06 -14.00 15.37
CA VAL A 162 11.61 -14.85 14.30
C VAL A 162 10.60 -15.21 13.21
N GLY A 163 9.33 -14.86 13.43
CA GLY A 163 8.21 -15.17 12.54
C GLY A 163 7.73 -13.99 11.70
N ALA A 164 7.04 -14.27 10.59
CA ALA A 164 6.41 -13.25 9.76
C ALA A 164 5.06 -12.78 10.33
N ALA A 165 4.64 -11.56 9.94
CA ALA A 165 3.33 -11.03 10.31
C ALA A 165 2.18 -11.83 9.64
N PRO A 166 0.97 -11.88 10.25
CA PRO A 166 -0.22 -12.47 9.65
C PRO A 166 -0.55 -11.92 8.25
N PRO A 167 -1.29 -12.66 7.41
CA PRO A 167 -1.26 -12.56 5.94
C PRO A 167 -1.74 -11.24 5.29
N ARG A 168 -2.34 -10.31 6.03
CA ARG A 168 -3.01 -9.12 5.48
C ARG A 168 -2.11 -8.13 4.71
N TRP A 169 -0.77 -8.20 4.82
CA TRP A 169 0.16 -7.19 4.24
C TRP A 169 1.29 -7.74 3.37
N ARG A 170 1.19 -8.99 2.91
CA ARG A 170 2.29 -9.68 2.19
C ARG A 170 2.70 -9.02 0.86
N GLY A 171 1.93 -8.08 0.32
CA GLY A 171 2.11 -7.53 -1.03
C GLY A 171 3.37 -6.67 -1.19
N ILE A 172 3.57 -5.64 -0.37
CA ILE A 172 4.56 -4.59 -0.68
C ILE A 172 5.99 -5.09 -0.48
N LEU A 173 6.26 -5.75 0.66
CA LEU A 173 7.58 -6.33 0.94
C LEU A 173 7.96 -7.46 -0.03
N ARG A 174 6.98 -8.23 -0.54
CA ARG A 174 7.24 -9.28 -1.55
C ARG A 174 7.57 -8.69 -2.92
N HIS A 175 6.97 -7.55 -3.27
CA HIS A 175 7.18 -6.88 -4.55
C HIS A 175 8.19 -5.72 -4.49
N GLY A 176 8.86 -5.47 -3.36
CA GLY A 176 9.85 -4.39 -3.20
C GLY A 176 10.94 -4.38 -4.28
N ALA A 177 11.37 -5.57 -4.72
CA ALA A 177 12.31 -5.74 -5.82
C ALA A 177 11.79 -5.21 -7.17
N LEU A 178 10.48 -5.25 -7.41
CA LEU A 178 9.83 -4.69 -8.60
C LEU A 178 10.00 -3.17 -8.66
N PHE A 179 10.01 -2.50 -7.50
CA PHE A 179 10.12 -1.05 -7.39
C PHE A 179 11.56 -0.54 -7.40
N ARG A 180 12.51 -1.28 -6.81
CA ARG A 180 13.95 -0.90 -6.78
C ARG A 180 14.57 -0.80 -8.18
N GLY A 181 14.15 -1.67 -9.11
CA GLY A 181 14.72 -1.75 -10.46
C GLY A 181 14.10 -0.80 -11.48
N ALA A 182 13.02 -0.10 -11.15
CA ALA A 182 12.33 0.78 -12.08
C ALA A 182 12.86 2.23 -11.96
N PRO A 183 13.29 2.86 -13.07
CA PRO A 183 13.71 4.26 -13.08
C PRO A 183 12.61 5.21 -12.56
N LEU A 184 13.02 6.36 -12.02
CA LEU A 184 12.10 7.47 -11.71
C LEU A 184 11.20 7.74 -12.92
N GLY A 185 9.87 7.72 -12.72
CA GLY A 185 8.89 7.87 -13.80
C GLY A 185 8.57 6.63 -14.65
N GLN A 186 9.20 5.48 -14.40
CA GLN A 186 8.80 4.18 -14.96
C GLN A 186 8.04 3.28 -13.98
N TRP A 187 7.79 3.79 -12.78
CA TRP A 187 6.83 3.15 -11.87
C TRP A 187 5.47 3.16 -12.57
N PRO A 188 4.73 2.05 -12.56
CA PRO A 188 3.44 2.00 -13.25
C PRO A 188 2.59 3.20 -12.82
N ARG A 189 2.14 4.02 -13.78
CA ARG A 189 1.43 5.29 -13.52
C ARG A 189 0.20 5.17 -12.61
N HIS A 190 -0.35 3.96 -12.45
CA HIS A 190 -1.45 3.67 -11.53
C HIS A 190 -1.04 3.57 -10.05
N LEU A 191 0.26 3.64 -9.76
CA LEU A 191 0.88 3.65 -8.42
C LEU A 191 1.51 5.01 -8.08
N GLN A 192 1.27 6.03 -8.89
CA GLN A 192 1.66 7.41 -8.61
C GLN A 192 0.38 8.23 -8.54
N LEU A 193 0.20 9.00 -7.47
CA LEU A 193 -0.88 9.98 -7.42
C LEU A 193 -0.57 11.03 -8.50
N SER A 194 -1.45 11.16 -9.49
CA SER A 194 -1.28 12.10 -10.61
C SER A 194 -1.44 13.54 -10.11
N GLY A 195 -0.36 14.12 -9.58
CA GLY A 195 -0.30 15.49 -9.04
C GLY A 195 0.25 16.53 -10.01
N ARG A 196 0.46 16.23 -11.29
CA ARG A 196 0.78 17.25 -12.30
C ARG A 196 -0.40 17.44 -13.24
N GLY A 197 -1.16 18.50 -13.00
CA GLY A 197 -2.08 19.04 -13.98
C GLY A 197 -1.37 19.21 -15.31
N ARG A 198 -1.93 18.59 -16.35
CA ARG A 198 -1.56 18.91 -17.73
C ARG A 198 -2.05 20.33 -17.97
N GLN A 199 -1.13 21.30 -18.11
CA GLN A 199 -1.47 22.55 -18.78
C GLN A 199 -1.72 22.19 -20.23
N ASP A 200 -2.99 22.06 -20.62
CA ASP A 200 -3.40 22.04 -22.02
C ASP A 200 -3.46 23.51 -22.48
N PRO A 201 -2.52 23.99 -23.31
CA PRO A 201 -2.49 25.39 -23.76
C PRO A 201 -3.70 25.76 -24.64
N GLU A 202 -4.58 24.80 -24.95
CA GLU A 202 -5.79 24.99 -25.73
C GLU A 202 -7.05 25.25 -24.88
N ARG A 203 -6.98 25.03 -23.54
CA ARG A 203 -8.11 25.32 -22.62
C ARG A 203 -8.07 26.72 -21.99
N ASP A 204 -6.93 27.41 -22.02
CA ASP A 204 -6.74 28.72 -21.37
C ASP A 204 -6.91 29.92 -22.32
N ALA A 205 -7.45 29.72 -23.53
CA ALA A 205 -7.80 30.83 -24.40
C ALA A 205 -9.03 31.58 -23.85
N PRO A 206 -8.95 32.90 -23.57
CA PRO A 206 -10.11 33.65 -23.11
C PRO A 206 -11.20 33.66 -24.19
N SER A 207 -12.38 33.18 -23.84
CA SER A 207 -13.57 33.27 -24.70
C SER A 207 -13.94 34.75 -24.94
N PRO A 208 -14.16 35.18 -26.20
CA PRO A 208 -14.54 36.55 -26.49
C PRO A 208 -15.93 36.84 -25.90
N GLY A 209 -16.01 37.97 -25.20
CA GLY A 209 -17.08 38.27 -24.26
C GLY A 209 -18.47 38.35 -24.88
N ARG A 210 -19.46 37.77 -24.18
CA ARG A 210 -20.86 38.16 -24.28
C ARG A 210 -21.23 38.95 -23.03
N HIS A 211 -21.20 40.28 -23.14
CA HIS A 211 -21.92 41.14 -22.21
C HIS A 211 -23.42 40.79 -22.28
N ARG A 212 -23.98 40.30 -21.17
CA ARG A 212 -25.42 40.36 -20.92
C ARG A 212 -25.64 41.17 -19.65
N HIS A 213 -26.14 42.39 -19.84
CA HIS A 213 -26.69 43.20 -18.76
C HIS A 213 -27.84 42.42 -18.09
N HIS A 214 -27.72 42.20 -16.78
CA HIS A 214 -28.82 41.68 -15.97
C HIS A 214 -29.50 42.86 -15.28
N VAL A 215 -30.67 43.24 -15.79
CA VAL A 215 -31.59 44.16 -15.13
C VAL A 215 -32.39 43.33 -14.13
N ILE A 216 -32.32 43.67 -12.84
CA ILE A 216 -33.13 43.06 -11.78
C ILE A 216 -34.45 43.85 -11.69
N PRO A 217 -35.63 43.22 -11.85
CA PRO A 217 -36.91 43.88 -11.60
C PRO A 217 -37.29 43.80 -10.12
N HIS A 218 -37.70 44.92 -9.53
CA HIS A 218 -38.34 44.97 -8.21
C HIS A 218 -39.82 44.52 -8.30
N PRO A 219 -40.34 43.76 -7.32
CA PRO A 219 -41.77 43.44 -7.22
C PRO A 219 -42.58 44.59 -6.56
N PRO A 220 -43.89 44.70 -6.84
CA PRO A 220 -44.70 45.84 -6.40
C PRO A 220 -45.33 45.63 -5.01
N ARG A 221 -45.01 46.53 -4.08
CA ARG A 221 -45.91 47.50 -3.40
C ARG A 221 -45.20 48.09 -2.20
#